data_AF-A0A0B7FAU5-F1
#
_entry.id   AF-A0A0B7FAU5-F1
#
_cell.length_a   1.000
_cell.length_b   1.000
_cell.length_c   1.000
_cell.angle_alpha   90.00
_cell.angle_beta   90.00
_cell.angle_gamma   90.00
#
_symmetry.space_group_name_H-M   'P 1'
#
loop_
_entity.id
_entity.type
_entity.pdbx_description
1 polymer ?
#
loop_
_entity_poly.entity_id
_entity_poly.type
_entity_poly.pdbx_seq_one_letter_code
_entity_poly.pdbx_strand_id
1 'polypeptide(L)'
;MSPKFQLRFAGGHLGLFVPQLNETRRKQSVFYRLNEQGRLLDPVWGLRMGGENPQLTIGALDPSDYEGEINWVPLLNDSSKIQIDALKGYNGNAFPLPSPLNAQIDTLSRNIYVQDLAMYMMNDSLIGPNQFLNIYPPNNVTFGVRCNGTEAPSVEFSVVINGVDYPVNQTDLIRPTSMMAAPGYCNIGVTKSSTTEYTLGVTFLRSVYLAYRFPTGNCPGYYGFAVSKGGPTPTSKQKPRTTPTDAATCLSFATPSSTPSPTISVLKELQPSGGSNETYRVHGRPEDDWVSLRGVKDLPPLKVSGGIYGLGFGG
;
A
#
# COMPACT_ATOMS: atom_id res chain seq x y z
N MET A 1 12.39 8.32 14.71
CA MET A 1 12.39 9.22 13.53
C MET A 1 11.02 9.11 12.87
N SER A 2 10.29 10.22 12.77
CA SER A 2 8.98 10.24 12.08
C SER A 2 9.21 10.09 10.57
N PRO A 3 8.40 9.29 9.83
CA PRO A 3 8.55 9.22 8.38
C PRO A 3 8.33 10.63 7.80
N LYS A 4 9.38 11.19 7.17
CA LYS A 4 9.44 12.57 6.68
C LYS A 4 8.49 12.88 5.52
N PHE A 5 7.71 11.92 5.04
CA PHE A 5 6.79 12.12 3.94
C PHE A 5 5.45 11.47 4.24
N GLN A 6 4.43 12.28 4.51
CA GLN A 6 3.05 11.86 4.24
C GLN A 6 2.85 11.97 2.73
N LEU A 7 2.75 10.85 2.03
CA LEU A 7 2.19 10.81 0.69
C LEU A 7 0.75 11.36 0.77
N ARG A 8 0.59 12.65 0.50
CA ARG A 8 -0.70 13.29 0.28
C ARG A 8 -0.75 13.68 -1.19
N PHE A 9 -1.50 12.93 -1.98
CA PHE A 9 -2.01 13.45 -3.25
C PHE A 9 -3.00 14.57 -2.90
N ALA A 10 -2.56 15.83 -2.96
CA ALA A 10 -3.44 16.97 -2.81
C ALA A 10 -4.24 17.10 -4.12
N GLY A 11 -5.55 16.86 -4.08
CA GLY A 11 -6.49 17.25 -5.15
C GLY A 11 -7.08 16.16 -6.06
N GLY A 12 -6.98 14.87 -5.69
CA GLY A 12 -7.73 13.81 -6.37
C GLY A 12 -7.29 12.40 -5.97
N HIS A 13 -8.19 11.42 -6.12
CA HIS A 13 -7.85 9.99 -5.97
C HIS A 13 -7.61 9.39 -7.36
N LEU A 14 -6.46 8.74 -7.56
CA LEU A 14 -6.22 7.93 -8.76
C LEU A 14 -6.79 6.53 -8.53
N GLY A 15 -7.92 6.22 -9.18
CA GLY A 15 -8.51 4.88 -9.14
C GLY A 15 -7.64 3.88 -9.89
N LEU A 16 -6.92 3.02 -9.16
CA LEU A 16 -6.02 2.00 -9.72
C LEU A 16 -6.72 0.69 -10.10
N PHE A 17 -7.92 0.46 -9.57
CA PHE A 17 -8.68 -0.77 -9.79
C PHE A 17 -9.43 -0.73 -11.12
N VAL A 18 -9.43 -1.86 -11.83
CA VAL A 18 -10.15 -2.02 -13.10
C VAL A 18 -11.16 -3.16 -12.94
N PRO A 19 -12.47 -2.89 -12.95
CA PRO A 19 -13.47 -3.93 -12.88
C PRO A 19 -13.50 -4.75 -14.19
N GLN A 20 -13.69 -6.05 -14.07
CA GLN A 20 -13.80 -7.02 -15.14
C GLN A 20 -15.21 -7.06 -15.73
N LEU A 21 -16.25 -7.05 -14.88
CA LEU A 21 -17.65 -7.29 -15.28
C LEU A 21 -18.40 -6.00 -15.56
N ASN A 22 -18.06 -4.89 -14.87
CA ASN A 22 -18.70 -3.61 -15.11
C ASN A 22 -18.05 -2.87 -16.29
N GLU A 23 -18.56 -3.10 -17.50
CA GLU A 23 -18.01 -2.54 -18.73
C GLU A 23 -17.93 -1.01 -18.72
N THR A 24 -18.97 -0.33 -18.22
CA THR A 24 -19.00 1.13 -18.14
C THR A 24 -17.86 1.67 -17.28
N ARG A 25 -17.69 1.12 -16.06
CA ARG A 25 -16.59 1.52 -15.16
C ARG A 25 -15.23 1.10 -15.71
N ARG A 26 -15.15 -0.05 -16.38
CA ARG A 26 -13.92 -0.53 -17.03
C ARG A 26 -13.46 0.44 -18.11
N LYS A 27 -14.34 0.86 -19.02
CA LYS A 27 -14.04 1.84 -20.08
C LYS A 27 -13.69 3.23 -19.53
N GLN A 28 -14.15 3.57 -18.33
CA GLN A 28 -13.76 4.81 -17.64
C GLN A 28 -12.35 4.73 -17.03
N SER A 29 -11.82 3.54 -16.76
CA SER A 29 -10.47 3.37 -16.21
C SER A 29 -9.41 3.93 -17.16
N VAL A 30 -8.48 4.71 -16.60
CA VAL A 30 -7.32 5.22 -17.34
C VAL A 30 -6.42 4.05 -17.76
N PHE A 31 -6.17 3.08 -16.88
CA PHE A 31 -5.31 1.93 -17.16
C PHE A 31 -5.86 1.04 -18.26
N TYR A 32 -7.17 0.77 -18.23
CA TYR A 32 -7.83 0.01 -19.30
C TYR A 32 -7.66 0.71 -20.64
N ARG A 33 -7.93 2.01 -20.73
CA ARG A 33 -7.78 2.78 -21.98
C ARG A 33 -6.33 2.83 -22.47
N LEU A 34 -5.36 3.01 -21.57
CA LEU A 34 -3.95 2.98 -21.94
C LEU A 34 -3.54 1.62 -22.50
N ASN A 35 -4.04 0.53 -21.92
CA ASN A 35 -3.82 -0.82 -22.43
C ASN A 35 -4.43 -1.02 -23.83
N GLU A 36 -5.71 -0.67 -24.01
CA GLU A 36 -6.39 -0.83 -25.30
C GLU A 36 -5.75 0.00 -26.42
N GLN A 37 -5.08 1.10 -26.07
CA GLN A 37 -4.33 1.95 -27.01
C GLN A 37 -2.90 1.46 -27.26
N GLY A 38 -2.48 0.32 -26.68
CA GLY A 38 -1.11 -0.19 -26.80
C GLY A 38 -0.07 0.73 -26.17
N ARG A 39 -0.45 1.51 -25.15
CA ARG A 39 0.45 2.46 -24.45
C ARG A 39 1.14 1.85 -23.24
N LEU A 40 0.74 0.65 -22.84
CA LEU A 40 1.35 -0.12 -21.75
C LEU A 40 2.09 -1.32 -22.35
N LEU A 41 3.25 -1.66 -21.79
CA LEU A 41 3.98 -2.86 -22.18
C LEU A 41 3.21 -4.12 -21.74
N ASP A 42 2.72 -4.09 -20.50
CA ASP A 42 1.94 -5.14 -19.87
C ASP A 42 0.70 -4.56 -19.15
N PRO A 43 -0.38 -5.34 -18.98
CA PRO A 43 -1.59 -4.90 -18.29
C PRO A 43 -1.44 -4.94 -16.76
N VAL A 44 -0.41 -4.28 -16.23
CA VAL A 44 -0.03 -4.32 -14.82
C VAL A 44 0.33 -2.96 -14.26
N TRP A 45 0.30 -2.86 -12.94
CA TRP A 45 1.08 -1.88 -12.19
C TRP A 45 1.72 -2.51 -10.97
N GLY A 46 2.82 -1.93 -10.52
CA GLY A 46 3.57 -2.30 -9.32
C GLY A 46 3.66 -1.13 -8.35
N LEU A 47 3.58 -1.41 -7.06
CA LEU A 47 3.54 -0.39 -6.01
C LEU A 47 4.45 -0.78 -4.85
N ARG A 48 5.41 0.09 -4.56
CA ARG A 48 6.25 0.05 -3.36
C ARG A 48 5.97 1.27 -2.50
N MET A 49 5.37 1.09 -1.33
CA MET A 49 5.04 2.22 -0.43
C MET A 49 6.00 2.38 0.77
N GLY A 50 6.77 1.34 1.07
CA GLY A 50 7.79 1.36 2.11
C GLY A 50 9.09 2.05 1.68
N GLY A 51 9.91 2.43 2.65
CA GLY A 51 11.23 3.03 2.45
C GLY A 51 11.22 4.52 2.12
N GLU A 52 12.39 5.06 1.76
CA GLU A 52 12.59 6.50 1.51
C GLU A 52 12.04 6.96 0.15
N ASN A 53 11.94 6.05 -0.82
CA ASN A 53 11.56 6.37 -2.19
C ASN A 53 10.37 5.50 -2.63
N PRO A 54 9.13 5.78 -2.18
CA PRO A 54 7.97 5.02 -2.63
C PRO A 54 7.75 5.21 -4.15
N GLN A 55 7.34 4.15 -4.85
CA GLN A 55 7.24 4.09 -6.30
C GLN A 55 5.96 3.43 -6.77
N LEU A 56 5.41 3.94 -7.87
CA LEU A 56 4.32 3.35 -8.64
C LEU A 56 4.82 3.18 -10.08
N THR A 57 4.92 1.92 -10.51
CA THR A 57 5.31 1.54 -11.87
C THR A 57 4.06 1.13 -12.64
N ILE A 58 3.81 1.75 -13.78
CA ILE A 58 2.60 1.53 -14.57
C ILE A 58 2.99 0.91 -15.91
N GLY A 59 2.27 -0.13 -16.30
CA GLY A 59 2.49 -0.83 -17.56
C GLY A 59 3.64 -1.83 -17.54
N ALA A 60 4.29 -2.03 -16.39
CA ALA A 60 5.33 -3.01 -16.16
C ALA A 60 5.50 -3.26 -14.65
N LEU A 61 6.31 -4.26 -14.29
CA LEU A 61 6.78 -4.50 -12.94
C LEU A 61 8.29 -4.28 -12.93
N ASP A 62 8.80 -3.53 -11.94
CA ASP A 62 10.23 -3.23 -11.81
C ASP A 62 10.90 -4.25 -10.87
N PRO A 63 11.78 -5.14 -11.36
CA PRO A 63 12.48 -6.12 -10.52
C PRO A 63 13.43 -5.47 -9.51
N SER A 64 13.73 -4.17 -9.63
CA SER A 64 14.49 -3.44 -8.63
C SER A 64 13.68 -3.02 -7.41
N ASP A 65 12.34 -3.14 -7.45
CA ASP A 65 11.47 -2.80 -6.32
C ASP A 65 11.11 -3.98 -5.42
N TYR A 66 11.41 -5.21 -5.84
CA TYR A 66 11.08 -6.43 -5.09
C TYR A 66 12.17 -7.49 -5.12
N GLU A 67 12.07 -8.45 -4.20
CA GLU A 67 12.94 -9.63 -4.14
C GLU A 67 12.13 -10.91 -4.27
N GLY A 68 12.74 -11.92 -4.88
CA GLY A 68 12.12 -13.24 -5.09
C GLY A 68 11.04 -13.25 -6.17
N GLU A 69 10.19 -14.26 -6.10
CA GLU A 69 9.07 -14.45 -7.02
C GLU A 69 7.82 -13.73 -6.49
N ILE A 70 7.00 -13.20 -7.40
CA ILE A 70 5.72 -12.59 -7.04
C ILE A 70 4.69 -13.69 -6.79
N ASN A 71 4.12 -13.71 -5.59
CA ASN A 71 3.04 -14.60 -5.19
C ASN A 71 1.69 -14.05 -5.67
N TRP A 72 1.19 -14.58 -6.78
CA TRP A 72 -0.05 -14.15 -7.41
C TRP A 72 -1.28 -14.85 -6.84
N VAL A 73 -2.31 -14.08 -6.51
CA VAL A 73 -3.61 -14.54 -6.02
C VAL A 73 -4.75 -13.92 -6.82
N PRO A 74 -5.79 -14.69 -7.15
CA PRO A 74 -6.93 -14.20 -7.92
C PRO A 74 -7.76 -13.22 -7.10
N LEU A 75 -8.39 -12.26 -7.79
CA LEU A 75 -9.42 -11.43 -7.19
C LEU A 75 -10.69 -12.22 -6.88
N LEU A 76 -11.40 -11.81 -5.84
CA LEU A 76 -12.72 -12.34 -5.50
C LEU A 76 -13.83 -11.45 -6.07
N ASN A 77 -14.77 -12.06 -6.80
CA ASN A 77 -16.04 -11.44 -7.22
C ASN A 77 -15.88 -10.05 -7.88
N ASP A 78 -14.89 -9.90 -8.75
CA ASP A 78 -14.60 -8.63 -9.44
C ASP A 78 -14.41 -7.41 -8.49
N SER A 79 -13.76 -7.65 -7.36
CA SER A 79 -13.49 -6.62 -6.34
C SER A 79 -12.01 -6.57 -5.99
N SER A 80 -11.58 -5.58 -5.20
CA SER A 80 -10.21 -5.50 -4.68
C SER A 80 -9.93 -6.49 -3.53
N LYS A 81 -10.73 -7.55 -3.41
CA LYS A 81 -10.62 -8.56 -2.36
C LYS A 81 -9.84 -9.76 -2.83
N ILE A 82 -9.10 -10.36 -1.90
CA ILE A 82 -8.37 -11.60 -2.06
C ILE A 82 -8.70 -12.54 -0.91
N GLN A 83 -8.37 -13.82 -1.11
CA GLN A 83 -8.36 -14.79 -0.05
C GLN A 83 -6.99 -14.79 0.64
N ILE A 84 -6.95 -14.73 1.97
CA ILE A 84 -5.75 -14.90 2.80
C ILE A 84 -5.92 -16.16 3.67
N ASP A 85 -4.82 -16.81 4.00
CA ASP A 85 -4.85 -18.07 4.76
C ASP A 85 -5.01 -17.83 6.26
N ALA A 86 -4.28 -16.85 6.81
CA ALA A 86 -4.27 -16.55 8.23
C ALA A 86 -3.74 -15.14 8.53
N LEU A 87 -4.05 -14.67 9.72
CA LEU A 87 -3.36 -13.58 10.40
C LEU A 87 -2.52 -14.19 11.52
N LYS A 88 -1.33 -13.65 11.78
CA LYS A 88 -0.49 -14.08 12.90
C LYS A 88 -0.05 -12.89 13.75
N GLY A 89 0.14 -13.14 15.03
CA GLY A 89 0.73 -12.21 15.98
C GLY A 89 2.13 -12.64 16.39
N TYR A 90 2.45 -12.34 17.63
CA TYR A 90 3.72 -12.63 18.28
C TYR A 90 4.19 -14.08 18.11
N ASN A 91 5.49 -14.24 17.81
CA ASN A 91 6.13 -15.53 17.54
C ASN A 91 5.44 -16.35 16.43
N GLY A 92 4.73 -15.69 15.51
CA GLY A 92 4.02 -16.33 14.41
C GLY A 92 2.78 -17.11 14.84
N ASN A 93 2.26 -16.90 16.06
CA ASN A 93 1.04 -17.53 16.53
C ASN A 93 -0.15 -17.09 15.68
N ALA A 94 -0.87 -18.06 15.12
CA ALA A 94 -2.01 -17.79 14.27
C ALA A 94 -3.21 -17.32 15.10
N PHE A 95 -3.98 -16.40 14.53
CA PHE A 95 -5.25 -15.99 15.08
C PHE A 95 -6.22 -17.19 15.03
N PRO A 96 -7.05 -17.41 16.06
CA PRO A 96 -8.04 -18.49 16.09
C PRO A 96 -9.28 -18.13 15.24
N LEU A 97 -9.06 -17.90 13.94
CA LEU A 97 -10.09 -17.52 12.96
C LEU A 97 -10.35 -18.66 11.97
N PRO A 98 -11.58 -18.79 11.45
CA PRO A 98 -11.86 -19.75 10.39
C PRO A 98 -11.07 -19.38 9.13
N SER A 99 -10.36 -20.36 8.58
CA SER A 99 -9.62 -20.21 7.33
C SER A 99 -10.41 -20.83 6.17
N PRO A 100 -10.42 -20.23 4.98
CA PRO A 100 -9.71 -18.99 4.62
C PRO A 100 -10.49 -17.71 4.97
N LEU A 101 -9.78 -16.58 5.00
CA LEU A 101 -10.35 -15.25 5.25
C LEU A 101 -10.38 -14.42 3.95
N ASN A 102 -11.37 -13.54 3.83
CA ASN A 102 -11.43 -12.58 2.72
C ASN A 102 -10.93 -11.22 3.21
N ALA A 103 -9.96 -10.65 2.49
CA ALA A 103 -9.40 -9.35 2.82
C ALA A 103 -9.42 -8.41 1.62
N GLN A 104 -9.81 -7.16 1.84
CA GLN A 104 -9.79 -6.09 0.87
C GLN A 104 -8.41 -5.43 0.84
N ILE A 105 -7.86 -5.21 -0.35
CA ILE A 105 -6.70 -4.34 -0.56
C ILE A 105 -7.20 -2.90 -0.73
N ASP A 106 -6.72 -1.99 0.11
CA ASP A 106 -7.16 -0.59 0.10
C ASP A 106 -6.02 0.37 0.49
N THR A 107 -5.53 1.14 -0.48
CA THR A 107 -4.48 2.14 -0.25
C THR A 107 -4.98 3.42 0.43
N LEU A 108 -6.30 3.62 0.58
CA LEU A 108 -6.88 4.74 1.33
C LEU A 108 -7.00 4.42 2.82
N SER A 109 -7.11 3.14 3.16
CA SER A 109 -7.11 2.65 4.52
C SER A 109 -5.71 2.78 5.14
N ARG A 110 -5.60 3.56 6.22
CA ARG A 110 -4.31 3.72 6.91
C ARG A 110 -3.89 2.46 7.67
N ASN A 111 -4.86 1.73 8.21
CA ASN A 111 -4.65 0.65 9.18
C ASN A 111 -4.91 -0.71 8.52
N ILE A 112 -4.50 -1.76 9.22
CA ILE A 112 -5.05 -3.09 9.03
C ILE A 112 -6.36 -3.14 9.81
N TYR A 113 -7.46 -3.45 9.15
CA TYR A 113 -8.76 -3.58 9.78
C TYR A 113 -9.09 -5.05 10.02
N VAL A 114 -9.42 -5.39 11.26
CA VAL A 114 -9.81 -6.74 11.70
C VAL A 114 -11.22 -6.70 12.30
N GLN A 115 -11.99 -7.78 12.17
CA GLN A 115 -13.38 -7.79 12.66
C GLN A 115 -13.47 -7.67 14.19
N ASP A 116 -12.60 -8.41 14.89
CA ASP A 116 -12.54 -8.40 16.35
C ASP A 116 -11.12 -8.11 16.84
N LEU A 117 -10.93 -6.88 17.31
CA LEU A 117 -9.67 -6.43 17.87
C LEU A 117 -9.37 -7.04 19.24
N ALA A 118 -10.42 -7.41 20.00
CA ALA A 118 -10.25 -7.97 21.35
C ALA A 118 -9.49 -9.29 21.31
N MET A 119 -9.76 -10.12 20.29
CA MET A 119 -9.02 -11.37 20.05
C MET A 119 -7.50 -11.16 19.96
N TYR A 120 -7.07 -10.06 19.33
CA TYR A 120 -5.66 -9.73 19.19
C TYR A 120 -5.07 -9.13 20.47
N MET A 121 -5.70 -8.10 21.01
CA MET A 121 -5.13 -7.31 22.12
C MET A 121 -5.28 -7.98 23.49
N MET A 122 -6.26 -8.88 23.67
CA MET A 122 -6.48 -9.59 24.95
C MET A 122 -5.80 -10.96 25.00
N ASN A 123 -5.04 -11.32 23.97
CA ASN A 123 -4.34 -12.60 23.90
C ASN A 123 -2.83 -12.37 23.90
N ASP A 124 -2.19 -12.65 25.04
CA ASP A 124 -0.75 -12.48 25.25
C ASP A 124 0.10 -13.26 24.24
N SER A 125 -0.41 -14.38 23.72
CA SER A 125 0.26 -15.16 22.68
C SER A 125 0.28 -14.47 21.32
N LEU A 126 -0.64 -13.52 21.08
CA LEU A 126 -0.74 -12.77 19.82
C LEU A 126 -0.16 -11.36 19.93
N ILE A 127 -0.37 -10.65 21.04
CA ILE A 127 0.14 -9.28 21.18
C ILE A 127 1.60 -9.22 21.65
N GLY A 128 2.11 -10.30 22.24
CA GLY A 128 3.47 -10.39 22.77
C GLY A 128 3.59 -9.83 24.20
N PRO A 129 4.82 -9.68 24.73
CA PRO A 129 5.10 -9.38 26.13
C PRO A 129 4.84 -7.91 26.51
N ASN A 130 3.78 -7.30 25.97
CA ASN A 130 3.40 -5.93 26.23
C ASN A 130 2.64 -5.84 27.55
N GLN A 131 3.33 -5.42 28.61
CA GLN A 131 2.76 -5.34 29.97
C GLN A 131 1.65 -4.29 30.12
N PHE A 132 1.62 -3.27 29.26
CA PHE A 132 0.65 -2.18 29.35
C PHE A 132 0.08 -1.82 27.99
N LEU A 133 -1.21 -2.11 27.83
CA LEU A 133 -2.01 -1.68 26.69
C LEU A 133 -2.90 -0.51 27.11
N ASN A 134 -2.91 0.54 26.29
CA ASN A 134 -3.90 1.61 26.42
C ASN A 134 -5.02 1.36 25.41
N ILE A 135 -6.16 0.91 25.91
CA ILE A 135 -7.38 0.75 25.13
C ILE A 135 -8.06 2.12 25.10
N TYR A 136 -8.38 2.65 23.91
CA TYR A 136 -9.01 3.97 23.80
C TYR A 136 -10.54 3.85 23.95
N PRO A 137 -11.13 4.31 25.08
CA PRO A 137 -12.58 4.39 25.21
C PRO A 137 -13.17 5.50 24.31
N PRO A 138 -14.44 5.38 23.89
CA PRO A 138 -15.44 4.41 24.34
C PRO A 138 -15.62 3.16 23.46
N ASN A 139 -14.87 2.99 22.37
CA ASN A 139 -15.27 2.08 21.29
C ASN A 139 -14.37 0.85 21.05
N ASN A 140 -13.24 0.70 21.77
CA ASN A 140 -12.30 -0.43 21.60
C ASN A 140 -11.87 -0.64 20.13
N VAL A 141 -11.85 0.45 19.35
CA VAL A 141 -11.56 0.41 17.91
C VAL A 141 -10.06 0.49 17.64
N THR A 142 -9.32 1.10 18.57
CA THR A 142 -7.86 1.23 18.51
C THR A 142 -7.27 0.97 19.87
N PHE A 143 -5.99 0.64 19.90
CA PHE A 143 -5.23 0.48 21.12
C PHE A 143 -3.79 0.97 20.90
N GLY A 144 -3.09 1.23 21.99
CA GLY A 144 -1.69 1.61 21.98
C GLY A 144 -0.86 0.77 22.93
N VAL A 145 0.43 0.68 22.64
CA VAL A 145 1.44 0.09 23.51
C VAL A 145 2.26 1.20 24.15
N ARG A 146 2.75 0.95 25.37
CA ARG A 146 3.63 1.92 26.04
C ARG A 146 4.93 2.08 25.24
N CYS A 147 5.29 3.32 24.91
CA CYS A 147 6.50 3.60 24.14
C CYS A 147 7.41 4.68 24.76
N ASN A 148 7.07 5.17 25.96
CA ASN A 148 7.92 6.03 26.78
C ASN A 148 8.71 5.27 27.86
N GLY A 149 8.79 3.95 27.75
CA GLY A 149 9.56 3.11 28.67
C GLY A 149 11.06 3.11 28.34
N THR A 150 11.84 2.42 29.18
CA THR A 150 13.26 2.13 28.92
C THR A 150 13.47 1.10 27.81
N GLU A 151 12.46 0.27 27.56
CA GLU A 151 12.47 -0.77 26.52
C GLU A 151 11.57 -0.35 25.35
N ALA A 152 12.01 -0.63 24.12
CA ALA A 152 11.20 -0.41 22.93
C ALA A 152 10.04 -1.43 22.90
N PRO A 153 8.79 -1.00 22.66
CA PRO A 153 7.67 -1.93 22.58
C PRO A 153 7.86 -2.88 21.39
N SER A 154 7.60 -4.16 21.60
CA SER A 154 7.62 -5.17 20.53
C SER A 154 6.20 -5.60 20.19
N VAL A 155 5.79 -5.38 18.94
CA VAL A 155 4.49 -5.83 18.42
C VAL A 155 4.76 -6.48 17.08
N GLU A 156 4.25 -7.69 16.92
CA GLU A 156 4.36 -8.45 15.68
C GLU A 156 2.97 -8.66 15.10
N PHE A 157 2.90 -8.55 13.78
CA PHE A 157 1.71 -8.87 13.01
C PHE A 157 2.16 -9.35 11.64
N SER A 158 1.56 -10.42 11.14
CA SER A 158 1.82 -10.88 9.79
C SER A 158 0.56 -11.41 9.11
N VAL A 159 0.59 -11.40 7.78
CA VAL A 159 -0.50 -11.90 6.94
C VAL A 159 0.04 -13.06 6.12
N VAL A 160 -0.62 -14.21 6.20
CA VAL A 160 -0.28 -15.37 5.38
C VAL A 160 -1.14 -15.35 4.12
N ILE A 161 -0.51 -15.26 2.96
CA ILE A 161 -1.18 -15.23 1.66
C ILE A 161 -0.61 -16.36 0.81
N ASN A 162 -1.47 -17.30 0.43
CA ASN A 162 -1.10 -18.46 -0.38
C ASN A 162 0.15 -19.19 0.15
N GLY A 163 0.16 -19.48 1.45
CA GLY A 163 1.22 -20.18 2.16
C GLY A 163 2.49 -19.36 2.48
N VAL A 164 2.56 -18.10 2.04
CA VAL A 164 3.71 -17.22 2.29
C VAL A 164 3.38 -16.23 3.39
N ASP A 165 4.27 -16.13 4.37
CA ASP A 165 4.17 -15.23 5.50
C ASP A 165 4.75 -13.85 5.19
N TYR A 166 3.93 -12.81 5.29
CA TYR A 166 4.31 -11.41 5.07
C TYR A 166 4.28 -10.63 6.40
N PRO A 167 5.42 -10.52 7.10
CA PRO A 167 5.50 -9.75 8.34
C PRO A 167 5.32 -8.26 8.06
N VAL A 168 4.55 -7.60 8.92
CA VAL A 168 4.40 -6.15 8.91
C VAL A 168 5.59 -5.54 9.63
N ASN A 169 6.22 -4.55 9.01
CA ASN A 169 7.32 -3.82 9.61
C ASN A 169 6.87 -3.15 10.91
N GLN A 170 7.61 -3.37 11.99
CA GLN A 170 7.32 -2.84 13.31
C GLN A 170 7.23 -1.30 13.31
N THR A 171 8.02 -0.63 12.47
CA THR A 171 7.97 0.85 12.34
C THR A 171 6.72 1.37 11.65
N ASP A 172 6.04 0.53 10.87
CA ASP A 172 4.76 0.86 10.25
C ASP A 172 3.58 0.44 11.14
N LEU A 173 3.77 -0.61 11.93
CA LEU A 173 2.81 -1.13 12.90
C LEU A 173 2.72 -0.24 14.15
N ILE A 174 3.85 0.16 14.74
CA ILE A 174 3.91 1.02 15.92
C ILE A 174 4.09 2.46 15.48
N ARG A 175 3.04 3.26 15.66
CA ARG A 175 3.03 4.65 15.18
C ARG A 175 3.65 5.58 16.19
N PRO A 176 4.36 6.63 15.73
CA PRO A 176 4.79 7.70 16.61
C PRO A 176 3.61 8.25 17.43
N THR A 177 3.91 8.70 18.64
CA THR A 177 2.97 9.42 19.50
C THR A 177 2.31 10.54 18.70
N SER A 178 0.99 10.60 18.72
CA SER A 178 0.20 11.65 18.07
C SER A 178 -0.69 12.34 19.10
N MET A 179 -1.31 13.46 18.74
CA MET A 179 -2.30 14.12 19.63
C MET A 179 -3.49 13.20 19.99
N MET A 180 -3.72 12.15 19.22
CA MET A 180 -4.76 11.15 19.50
C MET A 180 -4.26 9.99 20.36
N ALA A 181 -2.96 9.95 20.69
CA ALA A 181 -2.40 8.92 21.54
C ALA A 181 -2.38 9.37 23.00
N ALA A 182 -2.62 8.45 23.94
CA ALA A 182 -2.47 8.76 25.36
C ALA A 182 -1.00 9.12 25.66
N PRO A 183 -0.74 10.05 26.60
CA PRO A 183 0.62 10.41 26.97
C PRO A 183 1.45 9.16 27.32
N GLY A 184 2.55 8.95 26.58
CA GLY A 184 3.45 7.81 26.76
C GLY A 184 3.12 6.55 25.97
N TYR A 185 2.05 6.56 25.17
CA TYR A 185 1.62 5.42 24.35
C TYR A 185 1.75 5.70 22.85
N CYS A 186 2.05 4.65 22.11
CA CYS A 186 2.15 4.65 20.66
C CYS A 186 1.00 3.82 20.08
N ASN A 187 0.30 4.38 19.10
CA ASN A 187 -0.86 3.71 18.49
C ASN A 187 -0.41 2.56 17.61
N ILE A 188 -1.16 1.45 17.66
CA ILE A 188 -0.92 0.31 16.77
C ILE A 188 -1.73 0.48 15.49
N GLY A 189 -1.12 0.14 14.36
CA GLY A 189 -1.70 0.20 13.02
C GLY A 189 -2.73 -0.89 12.72
N VAL A 190 -3.26 -1.55 13.75
CA VAL A 190 -4.35 -2.55 13.68
C VAL A 190 -5.58 -1.97 14.37
N THR A 191 -6.73 -2.12 13.75
CA THR A 191 -7.97 -1.43 14.15
C THR A 191 -9.18 -2.32 13.93
N LYS A 192 -10.20 -2.14 14.76
CA LYS A 192 -11.48 -2.81 14.55
C LYS A 192 -12.17 -2.27 13.29
N SER A 193 -12.57 -3.16 12.40
CA SER A 193 -13.41 -2.83 11.25
C SER A 193 -14.81 -2.43 11.71
N SER A 194 -15.38 -1.41 11.08
CA SER A 194 -16.81 -1.09 11.22
C SER A 194 -17.69 -2.02 10.38
N THR A 195 -17.08 -2.82 9.50
CA THR A 195 -17.74 -3.81 8.65
C THR A 195 -17.29 -5.21 9.07
N THR A 196 -17.87 -6.24 8.44
CA THR A 196 -17.43 -7.62 8.59
C THR A 196 -16.22 -7.94 7.68
N GLU A 197 -15.57 -6.95 7.11
CA GLU A 197 -14.48 -7.16 6.15
C GLU A 197 -13.12 -6.89 6.80
N TYR A 198 -12.15 -7.74 6.48
CA TYR A 198 -10.75 -7.47 6.76
C TYR A 198 -10.22 -6.53 5.69
N THR A 199 -9.40 -5.55 6.08
CA THR A 199 -8.78 -4.63 5.11
C THR A 199 -7.29 -4.56 5.36
N LEU A 200 -6.52 -4.80 4.31
CA LEU A 200 -5.07 -4.64 4.27
C LEU A 200 -4.75 -3.25 3.75
N GLY A 201 -4.63 -2.32 4.69
CA GLY A 201 -4.31 -0.92 4.40
C GLY A 201 -2.82 -0.65 4.30
N VAL A 202 -2.47 0.64 4.22
CA VAL A 202 -1.12 1.18 4.10
C VAL A 202 -0.16 0.59 5.13
N THR A 203 -0.59 0.32 6.36
CA THR A 203 0.25 -0.32 7.40
C THR A 203 0.83 -1.66 6.91
N PHE A 204 0.02 -2.52 6.31
CA PHE A 204 0.50 -3.77 5.71
C PHE A 204 1.24 -3.50 4.40
N LEU A 205 0.65 -2.68 3.53
CA LEU A 205 1.13 -2.47 2.17
C LEU A 205 2.48 -1.75 2.07
N ARG A 206 2.97 -1.11 3.14
CA ARG A 206 4.35 -0.58 3.22
C ARG A 206 5.39 -1.67 3.43
N SER A 207 4.98 -2.85 3.89
CA SER A 207 5.87 -3.98 4.19
C SER A 207 6.05 -4.93 3.01
N VAL A 208 5.27 -4.77 1.94
CA VAL A 208 5.28 -5.63 0.76
C VAL A 208 5.41 -4.82 -0.51
N TYR A 209 5.92 -5.46 -1.57
CA TYR A 209 5.68 -5.01 -2.92
C TYR A 209 4.31 -5.53 -3.37
N LEU A 210 3.44 -4.61 -3.82
CA LEU A 210 2.13 -4.94 -4.34
C LEU A 210 2.14 -4.81 -5.87
N ALA A 211 1.93 -5.93 -6.56
CA ALA A 211 1.67 -5.94 -7.99
C ALA A 211 0.16 -6.13 -8.23
N TYR A 212 -0.35 -5.55 -9.31
CA TYR A 212 -1.71 -5.79 -9.77
C TYR A 212 -1.71 -5.99 -11.27
N ARG A 213 -2.25 -7.11 -11.69
CA ARG A 213 -2.54 -7.40 -13.09
C ARG A 213 -4.03 -7.20 -13.30
N PHE A 214 -4.40 -6.18 -14.06
CA PHE A 214 -5.82 -5.88 -14.30
C PHE A 214 -6.40 -6.79 -15.38
N PRO A 215 -7.71 -7.10 -15.32
CA PRO A 215 -8.37 -7.98 -16.27
C PRO A 215 -8.27 -7.46 -17.71
N THR A 216 -7.91 -8.35 -18.65
CA THR A 216 -7.89 -8.10 -20.10
C THR A 216 -8.25 -9.39 -20.83
N GLY A 217 -9.09 -9.30 -21.86
CA GLY A 217 -9.55 -10.47 -22.62
C GLY A 217 -10.04 -11.62 -21.72
N ASN A 218 -9.43 -12.79 -21.87
CA ASN A 218 -9.74 -14.00 -21.10
C ASN A 218 -8.98 -14.12 -19.77
N CYS A 219 -8.07 -13.19 -19.49
CA CYS A 219 -7.28 -13.24 -18.27
C CYS A 219 -7.96 -12.40 -17.18
N PRO A 220 -8.24 -12.98 -16.00
CA PRO A 220 -8.87 -12.28 -14.89
C PRO A 220 -7.89 -11.38 -14.14
N GLY A 221 -8.40 -10.61 -13.17
CA GLY A 221 -7.56 -9.77 -12.32
C GLY A 221 -6.79 -10.58 -11.27
N TYR A 222 -5.57 -10.16 -10.96
CA TYR A 222 -4.72 -10.74 -9.91
C TYR A 222 -4.04 -9.66 -9.08
N TYR A 223 -3.93 -9.88 -7.77
CA TYR A 223 -2.93 -9.20 -6.96
C TYR A 223 -1.70 -10.10 -6.80
N GLY A 224 -0.52 -9.50 -6.81
CA GLY A 224 0.75 -10.14 -6.57
C GLY A 224 1.44 -9.54 -5.35
N PHE A 225 2.04 -10.38 -4.55
CA PHE A 225 2.77 -9.98 -3.34
C PHE A 225 4.21 -10.46 -3.42
N ALA A 226 5.15 -9.60 -3.10
CA ALA A 226 6.55 -9.95 -2.97
C ALA A 226 7.19 -9.17 -1.83
N VAL A 227 8.42 -9.55 -1.49
CA VAL A 227 9.26 -8.79 -0.57
C VAL A 227 9.57 -7.46 -1.21
N SER A 228 9.31 -6.36 -0.52
CA SER A 228 9.77 -5.06 -1.00
C SER A 228 11.28 -4.95 -0.82
N LYS A 229 12.01 -4.54 -1.87
CA LYS A 229 13.46 -4.38 -1.78
C LYS A 229 13.81 -3.27 -0.79
N GLY A 230 14.71 -3.59 0.16
CA GLY A 230 15.03 -2.70 1.28
C GLY A 230 13.97 -2.64 2.39
N GLY A 231 12.89 -3.43 2.29
CA GLY A 231 11.96 -3.70 3.38
C GLY A 231 12.54 -4.70 4.39
N PRO A 232 11.84 -4.98 5.50
CA PRO A 232 12.20 -6.10 6.36
C PRO A 232 12.19 -7.37 5.51
N THR A 233 13.35 -8.02 5.38
CA THR A 233 13.45 -9.31 4.69
C THR A 233 12.50 -10.26 5.40
N PRO A 234 11.49 -10.86 4.72
CA PRO A 234 10.78 -11.95 5.33
C PRO A 234 11.84 -12.99 5.62
N THR A 235 11.91 -13.37 6.88
CA THR A 235 12.75 -14.48 7.37
C THR A 235 12.44 -15.80 6.67
N SER A 236 11.37 -15.82 5.87
CA SER A 236 10.79 -16.98 5.24
C SER A 236 11.26 -17.15 3.80
N LYS A 237 11.95 -18.26 3.53
CA LYS A 237 12.19 -18.80 2.17
C LYS A 237 10.95 -19.51 1.60
N GLN A 238 9.75 -19.22 2.13
CA GLN A 238 8.51 -19.87 1.69
C GLN A 238 8.22 -19.55 0.23
N LYS A 239 7.76 -20.57 -0.49
CA LYS A 239 7.21 -20.43 -1.82
C LYS A 239 5.68 -20.39 -1.76
N PRO A 240 5.03 -19.74 -2.74
CA PRO A 240 3.59 -19.83 -2.92
C PRO A 240 3.12 -21.28 -2.91
N ARG A 241 2.05 -21.58 -2.16
CA ARG A 241 1.48 -22.93 -2.06
C ARG A 241 0.89 -23.37 -3.39
N THR A 242 0.25 -22.46 -4.10
CA THR A 242 -0.29 -22.69 -5.44
C THR A 242 0.14 -21.60 -6.40
N THR A 243 0.06 -21.88 -7.70
CA THR A 243 0.18 -20.90 -8.77
C THR A 243 -1.14 -20.90 -9.54
N PRO A 244 -1.69 -19.75 -9.96
CA PRO A 244 -2.89 -19.72 -10.79
C PRO A 244 -2.73 -20.62 -12.03
N THR A 245 -3.77 -21.37 -12.37
CA THR A 245 -3.73 -22.35 -13.48
C THR A 245 -3.42 -21.70 -14.83
N ASP A 246 -3.82 -20.45 -15.01
CA ASP A 246 -3.60 -19.62 -16.19
C ASP A 246 -2.35 -18.74 -16.11
N ALA A 247 -1.49 -18.92 -15.09
CA ALA A 247 -0.33 -18.07 -14.86
C ALA A 247 0.62 -18.02 -16.05
N ALA A 248 0.86 -19.15 -16.71
CA ALA A 248 1.74 -19.22 -17.88
C ALA A 248 1.27 -18.30 -19.02
N THR A 249 -0.04 -18.10 -19.15
CA THR A 249 -0.63 -17.25 -20.20
C THR A 249 -0.92 -15.83 -19.72
N CYS A 250 -1.33 -15.65 -18.48
CA CYS A 250 -1.88 -14.38 -17.98
C CYS A 250 -0.91 -13.58 -17.10
N LEU A 251 0.16 -14.21 -16.62
CA LEU A 251 1.15 -13.66 -15.70
C LEU A 251 2.58 -13.74 -16.23
N SER A 252 2.72 -13.95 -17.55
CA SER A 252 3.99 -13.82 -18.26
C SER A 252 4.13 -12.40 -18.79
N PHE A 253 4.95 -11.60 -18.14
CA PHE A 253 5.15 -10.18 -18.48
C PHE A 253 6.47 -9.96 -19.20
N ALA A 254 6.48 -8.99 -20.11
CA ALA A 254 7.73 -8.57 -20.73
C ALA A 254 8.58 -7.82 -19.69
N THR A 255 9.86 -8.19 -19.58
CA THR A 255 10.78 -7.39 -18.78
C THR A 255 11.11 -6.11 -19.57
N PRO A 256 10.95 -4.92 -18.99
CA PRO A 256 11.38 -3.69 -19.64
C PRO A 256 12.87 -3.79 -19.99
N SER A 257 13.21 -3.62 -21.28
CA SER A 257 14.60 -3.63 -21.73
C SER A 257 15.33 -2.32 -21.40
N SER A 258 14.59 -1.29 -21.02
CA SER A 258 15.09 0.01 -20.56
C SER A 258 13.99 0.71 -19.74
N THR A 259 14.39 1.64 -18.87
CA THR A 259 13.42 2.56 -18.26
C THR A 259 12.81 3.39 -19.39
N PRO A 260 11.49 3.31 -19.64
CA PRO A 260 10.86 4.08 -20.70
C PRO A 260 11.14 5.56 -20.45
N SER A 261 11.81 6.21 -21.39
CA SER A 261 11.93 7.67 -21.38
C SER A 261 10.55 8.22 -21.75
N PRO A 262 9.80 8.84 -20.83
CA PRO A 262 8.53 9.41 -21.20
C PRO A 262 8.82 10.55 -22.19
N THR A 263 8.46 10.35 -23.46
CA THR A 263 8.33 11.47 -24.38
C THR A 263 7.10 12.23 -23.93
N ILE A 264 7.28 13.24 -23.09
CA ILE A 264 6.21 14.16 -22.71
C ILE A 264 5.91 15.02 -23.94
N SER A 265 5.18 14.46 -24.89
CA SER A 265 4.61 15.18 -26.02
C SER A 265 3.49 16.04 -25.47
N VAL A 266 3.83 17.23 -25.00
CA VAL A 266 2.87 18.28 -24.74
C VAL A 266 2.19 18.62 -26.06
N LEU A 267 0.96 18.13 -26.28
CA LEU A 267 0.09 18.72 -27.30
C LEU A 267 -0.16 20.19 -26.91
N LYS A 268 0.40 21.11 -27.69
CA LYS A 268 0.23 22.56 -27.54
C LYS A 268 -1.24 22.99 -27.58
N GLU A 269 -2.11 22.20 -28.18
CA GLU A 269 -3.53 22.54 -28.42
C GLU A 269 -4.47 22.20 -27.26
N LEU A 270 -4.03 21.44 -26.25
CA LEU A 270 -4.83 21.09 -25.07
C LEU A 270 -4.38 21.84 -23.80
N GLN A 271 -3.86 23.06 -23.94
CA GLN A 271 -3.32 23.86 -22.83
C GLN A 271 -4.42 24.59 -22.02
N PRO A 272 -4.79 24.15 -20.81
CA PRO A 272 -5.22 25.09 -19.78
C PRO A 272 -4.01 25.93 -19.34
N SER A 273 -4.22 27.24 -19.21
CA SER A 273 -3.21 28.23 -18.86
C SER A 273 -2.72 28.05 -17.42
N GLY A 274 -1.60 27.34 -17.22
CA GLY A 274 -0.97 27.28 -15.89
C GLY A 274 0.02 26.14 -15.68
N GLY A 275 1.25 26.28 -16.19
CA GLY A 275 2.37 25.50 -15.68
C GLY A 275 2.65 25.88 -14.22
N SER A 276 2.97 24.89 -13.36
CA SER A 276 3.53 25.19 -12.05
C SER A 276 4.87 25.92 -12.22
N ASN A 277 5.19 26.84 -11.31
CA ASN A 277 6.55 27.39 -11.25
C ASN A 277 7.52 26.37 -10.63
N GLU A 278 7.00 25.33 -9.98
CA GLU A 278 7.78 24.25 -9.41
C GLU A 278 8.07 23.21 -10.48
N THR A 279 9.32 22.76 -10.51
CA THR A 279 9.80 21.69 -11.38
C THR A 279 10.20 20.50 -10.51
N TYR A 280 10.14 19.31 -11.08
CA TYR A 280 10.36 18.05 -10.38
C TYR A 280 11.30 17.17 -11.19
N ARG A 281 12.24 16.52 -10.51
CA ARG A 281 13.19 15.60 -11.15
C ARG A 281 12.46 14.35 -11.64
N VAL A 282 12.78 13.89 -12.86
CA VAL A 282 12.28 12.62 -13.39
C VAL A 282 13.13 11.48 -12.83
N HIS A 283 12.50 10.52 -12.18
CA HIS A 283 13.21 9.35 -11.64
C HIS A 283 13.89 8.56 -12.76
N GLY A 284 15.10 8.07 -12.50
CA GLY A 284 15.92 7.36 -13.50
C GLY A 284 16.58 8.24 -14.55
N ARG A 285 16.38 9.57 -14.49
CA ARG A 285 16.97 10.53 -15.45
C ARG A 285 17.69 11.65 -14.71
N PRO A 286 18.84 11.37 -14.09
CA PRO A 286 19.53 12.33 -13.24
C PRO A 286 20.03 13.57 -13.99
N GLU A 287 20.27 13.43 -15.30
CA GLU A 287 20.80 14.45 -16.21
C GLU A 287 19.71 15.19 -17.02
N ASP A 288 18.45 14.82 -16.86
CA ASP A 288 17.33 15.46 -17.55
C ASP A 288 16.92 16.78 -16.87
N ASP A 289 16.41 17.71 -17.68
CA ASP A 289 15.79 18.93 -17.19
C ASP A 289 14.61 18.61 -16.27
N TRP A 290 14.48 19.39 -15.20
CA TRP A 290 13.38 19.24 -14.25
C TRP A 290 12.05 19.61 -14.93
N VAL A 291 11.01 18.81 -14.68
CA VAL A 291 9.74 18.95 -15.39
C VAL A 291 8.73 19.69 -14.52
N SER A 292 8.09 20.73 -15.06
CA SER A 292 6.97 21.40 -14.39
C SER A 292 5.71 20.53 -14.42
N LEU A 293 5.10 20.33 -13.26
CA LEU A 293 3.78 19.69 -13.17
C LEU A 293 2.69 20.70 -13.52
N ARG A 294 1.66 20.25 -14.26
CA ARG A 294 0.53 21.09 -14.70
C ARG A 294 -0.65 20.97 -13.75
N GLY A 295 -1.43 22.03 -13.62
CA GLY A 295 -2.65 22.05 -12.79
C GLY A 295 -2.38 22.07 -11.29
N VAL A 296 -1.11 22.10 -10.85
CA VAL A 296 -0.75 22.19 -9.41
C VAL A 296 -1.32 23.45 -8.77
N LYS A 297 -1.35 24.56 -9.52
CA LYS A 297 -1.94 25.83 -9.06
C LYS A 297 -3.47 25.80 -8.97
N ASP A 298 -4.10 24.89 -9.71
CA ASP A 298 -5.56 24.68 -9.71
C ASP A 298 -5.99 23.68 -8.62
N LEU A 299 -5.04 23.03 -7.95
CA LEU A 299 -5.32 22.22 -6.77
C LEU A 299 -5.76 23.16 -5.64
N PRO A 300 -6.84 22.85 -4.92
CA PRO A 300 -7.29 23.69 -3.82
C PRO A 300 -6.15 23.85 -2.81
N PRO A 301 -5.90 25.07 -2.32
CA PRO A 301 -4.85 25.30 -1.34
C PRO A 301 -5.08 24.39 -0.15
N LEU A 302 -4.00 23.74 0.30
CA LEU A 302 -4.01 22.86 1.47
C LEU A 302 -4.56 23.64 2.67
N LYS A 303 -5.82 23.44 3.02
CA LYS A 303 -6.34 23.86 4.33
C LYS A 303 -5.71 22.95 5.38
N VAL A 304 -4.57 23.38 5.90
CA VAL A 304 -4.02 22.84 7.13
C VAL A 304 -4.93 23.34 8.25
N SER A 305 -5.80 22.46 8.78
CA SER A 305 -6.52 22.78 10.01
C SER A 305 -5.52 22.74 11.16
N GLY A 306 -5.00 23.92 11.54
CA GLY A 306 -4.27 24.11 12.77
C GLY A 306 -2.91 24.77 12.59
N GLY A 307 -2.85 26.06 12.91
CA GLY A 307 -1.65 26.69 13.47
C GLY A 307 -0.77 27.45 12.51
N ILE A 308 -0.78 28.77 12.68
CA ILE A 308 0.13 29.75 12.07
C ILE A 308 1.58 29.36 12.42
N TYR A 309 2.39 29.06 11.41
CA TYR A 309 3.83 29.32 11.47
C TYR A 309 4.10 30.44 10.47
N GLY A 310 4.25 31.65 10.99
CA GLY A 310 4.72 32.79 10.20
C GLY A 310 6.14 32.49 9.72
N LEU A 311 6.32 32.47 8.40
CA LEU A 311 7.63 32.65 7.79
C LEU A 311 8.02 34.11 7.98
N GLY A 312 8.70 34.41 9.07
CA GLY A 312 9.46 35.65 9.21
C GLY A 312 10.66 35.59 8.29
N PHE A 313 10.62 36.33 7.18
CA PHE A 313 11.79 36.72 6.42
C PHE A 313 12.19 38.14 6.83
N GLY A 314 13.43 38.28 7.32
CA GLY A 314 14.35 39.35 6.98
C GLY A 314 14.17 40.73 7.62
N GLY A 315 15.07 41.03 8.55
CA GLY A 315 15.53 42.34 8.99
C GLY A 315 16.76 42.17 9.85
#